data_AF-A0A972GQ83-F1
#
_entry.id   AF-A0A972GQ83-F1
#
_cell.length_a   1.000
_cell.length_b   1.000
_cell.length_c   1.000
_cell.angle_alpha   90.00
_cell.angle_beta   90.00
_cell.angle_gamma   90.00
#
_symmetry.space_group_name_H-M   'P 1'
#
loop_
_entity.id
_entity.type
_entity.pdbx_description
1 polymer ?
#
loop_
_entity_poly.entity_id
_entity_poly.type
_entity_poly.pdbx_seq_one_letter_code
_entity_poly.pdbx_strand_id
1 'polypeptide(L)'
;MSQSKETVDYDQQDAWFQILRNMTLRTSYAIRYPWLLPILWILLSGVVLFIDYRTGPLVEFPILFIVPVVLAGLYSNHYWALGLASVLPLFRVCFYLTDLWQIPWSPVYVSINTFIRIMVLSMVALLLTQVSRQKRKLEQEVSTLHHLLPICSHCKKIRNPNNTWFPLEQYITEQTGSQLTHSICPECARIFYSDIFEEVSDEGKQI
;
A
#
# COMPACT_ATOMS: atom_id res chain seq x y z
N MET A 1 -53.72 20.44 0.17
CA MET A 1 -52.99 19.21 0.51
C MET A 1 -51.51 19.54 0.62
N SER A 2 -51.02 19.63 1.84
CA SER A 2 -49.63 19.94 2.19
C SER A 2 -48.71 18.78 1.82
N GLN A 3 -47.76 19.00 0.91
CA GLN A 3 -46.65 18.08 0.70
C GLN A 3 -45.67 18.23 1.87
N SER A 4 -45.63 17.21 2.73
CA SER A 4 -44.60 17.04 3.76
C SER A 4 -43.24 16.87 3.08
N LYS A 5 -42.36 17.88 3.21
CA LYS A 5 -40.94 17.71 2.93
C LYS A 5 -40.36 16.79 4.00
N GLU A 6 -40.12 15.53 3.65
CA GLU A 6 -39.22 14.67 4.41
C GLU A 6 -37.81 15.26 4.30
N THR A 7 -37.37 15.92 5.35
CA THR A 7 -35.96 16.27 5.54
C THR A 7 -35.23 14.98 5.90
N VAL A 8 -34.53 14.42 4.93
CA VAL A 8 -33.63 13.27 5.13
C VAL A 8 -32.61 13.67 6.20
N ASP A 9 -32.61 12.93 7.31
CA ASP A 9 -31.69 13.10 8.43
C ASP A 9 -30.31 12.56 8.05
N TYR A 10 -29.33 13.46 7.95
CA TYR A 10 -27.98 13.20 7.40
C TYR A 10 -27.01 12.62 8.45
N ASP A 11 -27.34 12.65 9.75
CA ASP A 11 -26.38 12.41 10.84
C ASP A 11 -25.95 10.94 11.01
N GLN A 12 -26.75 9.98 10.54
CA GLN A 12 -26.49 8.55 10.79
C GLN A 12 -25.57 7.88 9.74
N GLN A 13 -25.15 8.61 8.70
CA GLN A 13 -24.49 8.05 7.52
C GLN A 13 -22.94 8.20 7.52
N ASP A 14 -22.42 9.04 8.41
CA ASP A 14 -20.98 9.35 8.56
C ASP A 14 -20.15 8.20 9.14
N ALA A 15 -20.78 7.30 9.91
CA ALA A 15 -20.11 6.19 10.57
C ALA A 15 -19.55 5.15 9.58
N TRP A 16 -20.20 4.96 8.43
CA TRP A 16 -19.79 3.96 7.43
C TRP A 16 -18.61 4.42 6.56
N PHE A 17 -18.48 5.72 6.28
CA PHE A 17 -17.34 6.25 5.53
C PHE A 17 -16.03 6.26 6.33
N GLN A 18 -16.10 6.40 7.65
CA GLN A 18 -14.96 6.21 8.55
C GLN A 18 -14.37 4.78 8.45
N ILE A 19 -15.21 3.78 8.25
CA ILE A 19 -14.80 2.37 8.12
C ILE A 19 -14.07 2.12 6.79
N LEU A 20 -14.53 2.75 5.70
CA LEU A 20 -13.85 2.69 4.39
C LEU A 20 -12.48 3.38 4.43
N ARG A 21 -12.34 4.47 5.19
CA ARG A 21 -11.07 5.19 5.37
C ARG A 21 -10.01 4.39 6.15
N ASN A 22 -10.42 3.49 7.04
CA ASN A 22 -9.49 2.70 7.86
C ASN A 22 -8.93 1.46 7.14
N MET A 23 -9.53 1.05 6.02
CA MET A 23 -9.15 -0.18 5.31
C MET A 23 -7.89 -0.03 4.43
N THR A 24 -7.46 1.21 4.14
CA THR A 24 -6.29 1.53 3.30
C THR A 24 -4.99 1.75 4.08
N LEU A 25 -5.00 1.66 5.41
CA LEU A 25 -3.84 2.02 6.25
C LEU A 25 -2.77 0.93 6.40
N ARG A 26 -2.96 -0.26 5.85
CA ARG A 26 -2.02 -1.39 6.06
C ARG A 26 -0.68 -1.26 5.33
N THR A 27 -0.55 -0.27 4.43
CA THR A 27 0.69 0.04 3.69
C THR A 27 1.44 1.26 4.23
N SER A 28 0.91 1.97 5.24
CA SER A 28 1.35 3.34 5.55
C SER A 28 2.62 3.43 6.42
N TYR A 29 2.92 2.44 7.27
CA TYR A 29 4.11 2.52 8.16
C TYR A 29 5.44 2.43 7.40
N ALA A 30 5.54 1.59 6.37
CA ALA A 30 6.76 1.45 5.56
C ALA A 30 7.03 2.67 4.66
N ILE A 31 6.00 3.47 4.37
CA ILE A 31 6.08 4.69 3.55
C ILE A 31 6.38 5.92 4.43
N ARG A 32 5.91 5.94 5.69
CA ARG A 32 6.06 7.09 6.60
C ARG A 32 7.50 7.31 7.11
N TYR A 33 8.28 6.23 7.32
CA TYR A 33 9.65 6.34 7.86
C TYR A 33 10.65 5.39 7.16
N PRO A 34 11.05 5.66 5.90
CA PRO A 34 11.94 4.79 5.14
C PRO A 34 13.32 4.59 5.77
N TRP A 35 13.78 5.55 6.60
CA TRP A 35 15.08 5.50 7.29
C TRP A 35 15.11 4.64 8.57
N LEU A 36 13.95 4.31 9.16
CA LEU A 36 13.91 3.46 10.36
C LEU A 36 13.97 1.95 10.02
N LEU A 37 13.53 1.57 8.82
CA LEU A 37 13.59 0.20 8.32
C LEU A 37 15.01 -0.41 8.30
N PRO A 38 16.07 0.23 7.77
CA PRO A 38 17.41 -0.34 7.78
C PRO A 38 17.95 -0.61 9.19
N ILE A 39 17.67 0.28 10.15
CA ILE A 39 18.08 0.12 11.54
C ILE A 39 17.41 -1.12 12.15
N LEU A 40 16.12 -1.31 11.86
CA LEU A 40 15.38 -2.48 12.31
C LEU A 40 15.94 -3.78 11.72
N TRP A 41 16.32 -3.79 10.44
CA TRP A 41 16.94 -4.97 9.81
C TRP A 41 18.31 -5.30 10.42
N ILE A 42 19.13 -4.29 10.67
CA ILE A 42 20.44 -4.46 11.34
C ILE A 42 20.23 -5.04 12.75
N LEU A 43 19.28 -4.51 13.53
CA LEU A 43 18.95 -5.02 14.85
C LEU A 43 18.46 -6.48 14.80
N LEU A 44 17.53 -6.78 13.91
CA LEU A 44 16.98 -8.13 13.72
C LEU A 44 18.09 -9.12 13.33
N SER A 45 18.96 -8.75 12.41
CA SER A 45 20.13 -9.53 12.01
C SER A 45 21.11 -9.73 13.16
N GLY A 46 21.36 -8.70 13.98
CA GLY A 46 22.18 -8.80 15.17
C GLY A 46 21.62 -9.80 16.19
N VAL A 47 20.31 -9.80 16.42
CA VAL A 47 19.63 -10.78 17.28
C VAL A 47 19.77 -12.19 16.72
N VAL A 48 19.56 -12.38 15.42
CA VAL A 48 19.73 -13.67 14.75
C VAL A 48 21.16 -14.20 14.90
N LEU A 49 22.17 -13.35 14.67
CA LEU A 49 23.59 -13.71 14.81
C LEU A 49 23.96 -14.03 16.26
N PHE A 50 23.41 -13.30 17.22
CA PHE A 50 23.61 -13.58 18.64
C PHE A 50 23.03 -14.94 19.04
N ILE A 51 21.82 -15.26 18.57
CA ILE A 51 21.19 -16.57 18.77
C ILE A 51 22.05 -17.66 18.11
N ASP A 52 22.49 -17.46 16.86
CA ASP A 52 23.34 -18.43 16.14
C ASP A 52 24.63 -18.73 16.92
N TYR A 53 25.32 -17.68 17.39
CA TYR A 53 26.52 -17.80 18.22
C TYR A 53 26.27 -18.60 19.51
N ARG A 54 25.14 -18.38 20.19
CA ARG A 54 24.78 -19.11 21.42
C ARG A 54 24.38 -20.55 21.17
N THR A 55 23.76 -20.83 20.02
CA THR A 55 23.23 -22.15 19.67
C THR A 55 24.35 -23.12 19.28
N GLY A 56 25.49 -22.61 18.84
CA GLY A 56 26.65 -23.42 18.51
C GLY A 56 26.68 -23.85 17.03
N PRO A 57 27.81 -24.44 16.60
CA PRO A 57 28.06 -24.84 15.22
C PRO A 57 27.28 -26.09 14.82
N LEU A 58 26.84 -26.90 15.80
CA LEU A 58 26.17 -28.18 15.62
C LEU A 58 24.74 -28.03 15.09
N VAL A 59 24.19 -26.82 15.19
CA VAL A 59 22.84 -26.51 14.75
C VAL A 59 22.91 -25.70 13.46
N GLU A 60 22.53 -26.36 12.36
CA GLU A 60 22.60 -25.81 11.01
C GLU A 60 21.25 -25.30 10.47
N PHE A 61 20.30 -24.93 11.34
CA PHE A 61 18.94 -24.60 10.90
C PHE A 61 18.89 -23.37 9.97
N PRO A 62 18.51 -23.53 8.68
CA PRO A 62 18.36 -22.41 7.75
C PRO A 62 17.21 -21.48 8.13
N ILE A 63 16.26 -21.98 8.92
CA ILE A 63 15.02 -21.29 9.31
C ILE A 63 15.31 -19.96 10.01
N LEU A 64 16.34 -19.89 10.86
CA LEU A 64 16.69 -18.67 11.60
C LEU A 64 17.10 -17.52 10.67
N PHE A 65 17.77 -17.84 9.55
CA PHE A 65 18.21 -16.86 8.56
C PHE A 65 17.12 -16.48 7.54
N ILE A 66 16.10 -17.34 7.38
CA ILE A 66 14.98 -17.08 6.46
C ILE A 66 14.09 -15.94 6.99
N VAL A 67 13.83 -15.88 8.30
CA VAL A 67 12.97 -14.87 8.93
C VAL A 67 13.35 -13.43 8.56
N PRO A 68 14.61 -12.97 8.78
CA PRO A 68 15.00 -11.60 8.43
C PRO A 68 14.97 -11.34 6.91
N VAL A 69 15.31 -12.34 6.08
CA VAL A 69 15.27 -12.21 4.61
C VAL A 69 13.84 -12.05 4.10
N VAL A 70 12.90 -12.86 4.61
CA VAL A 70 11.48 -12.80 4.25
C VAL A 70 10.88 -11.45 4.65
N LEU A 71 11.09 -11.04 5.90
CA LEU A 71 10.55 -9.78 6.41
C LEU A 71 11.12 -8.58 5.62
N ALA A 72 12.42 -8.58 5.31
CA ALA A 72 13.03 -7.55 4.48
C ALA A 72 12.43 -7.52 3.06
N GLY A 73 12.14 -8.68 2.46
CA GLY A 73 11.53 -8.78 1.13
C GLY A 73 10.07 -8.35 1.09
N LEU A 74 9.32 -8.54 2.18
CA LEU A 74 7.91 -8.15 2.28
C LEU A 74 7.73 -6.65 2.56
N TYR A 75 8.57 -6.07 3.40
CA TYR A 75 8.40 -4.70 3.91
C TYR A 75 9.35 -3.67 3.31
N SER A 76 10.49 -4.07 2.73
CA SER A 76 11.50 -3.17 2.20
C SER A 76 11.80 -3.43 0.73
N ASN A 77 12.86 -2.79 0.22
CA ASN A 77 13.32 -2.96 -1.15
C ASN A 77 14.01 -4.33 -1.33
N HIS A 78 13.86 -4.94 -2.50
CA HIS A 78 14.44 -6.26 -2.82
C HIS A 78 15.97 -6.35 -2.61
N TYR A 79 16.68 -5.22 -2.71
CA TYR A 79 18.11 -5.14 -2.41
C TYR A 79 18.43 -5.51 -0.95
N TRP A 80 17.58 -5.16 0.03
CA TRP A 80 17.80 -5.53 1.43
C TRP A 80 17.68 -7.02 1.66
N ALA A 81 16.69 -7.67 1.03
CA ALA A 81 16.51 -9.12 1.12
C ALA A 81 17.71 -9.87 0.53
N LEU A 82 18.20 -9.44 -0.64
CA LEU A 82 19.38 -10.02 -1.29
C LEU A 82 20.68 -9.76 -0.50
N GLY A 83 20.81 -8.56 0.06
CA GLY A 83 21.92 -8.19 0.92
C GLY A 83 22.00 -9.09 2.15
N LEU A 84 20.89 -9.25 2.88
CA LEU A 84 20.82 -10.13 4.05
C LEU A 84 21.06 -11.60 3.70
N ALA A 85 20.53 -12.08 2.56
CA ALA A 85 20.73 -13.45 2.07
C ALA A 85 22.21 -13.77 1.81
N SER A 86 23.03 -12.77 1.51
CA SER A 86 24.46 -12.93 1.23
C SER A 86 25.32 -12.67 2.48
N VAL A 87 25.03 -11.59 3.22
CA VAL A 87 25.85 -11.14 4.35
C VAL A 87 25.74 -12.08 5.55
N LEU A 88 24.56 -12.60 5.86
CA LEU A 88 24.37 -13.45 7.04
C LEU A 88 25.15 -14.78 6.95
N PRO A 89 25.12 -15.53 5.83
CA PRO A 89 25.97 -16.72 5.68
C PRO A 89 27.47 -16.40 5.68
N LEU A 90 27.89 -15.30 5.04
CA LEU A 90 29.29 -14.88 5.01
C LEU A 90 29.82 -14.52 6.40
N PHE A 91 28.99 -13.90 7.23
CA PHE A 91 29.36 -13.56 8.60
C PHE A 91 29.63 -14.83 9.44
N ARG A 92 28.89 -15.92 9.19
CA ARG A 92 29.16 -17.21 9.85
C ARG A 92 30.52 -17.80 9.44
N VAL A 93 30.95 -17.61 8.18
CA VAL A 93 32.31 -17.98 7.74
C VAL A 93 33.37 -17.18 8.49
N CYS A 94 33.10 -15.90 8.80
CA CYS A 94 34.00 -15.08 9.60
C CYS A 94 34.25 -15.69 10.99
N PHE A 95 33.22 -16.24 11.66
CA PHE A 95 33.39 -16.94 12.93
C PHE A 95 34.29 -18.18 12.85
N TYR A 96 34.28 -18.86 11.70
CA TYR A 96 35.20 -19.97 11.44
C TYR A 96 36.64 -19.46 11.23
N LEU A 97 36.83 -18.42 10.43
CA LEU A 97 38.15 -17.85 10.15
C LEU A 97 38.85 -17.23 11.37
N THR A 98 38.07 -16.84 12.37
CA THR A 98 38.57 -16.18 13.59
C THR A 98 38.76 -17.15 14.76
N ASP A 99 38.65 -18.46 14.51
CA ASP A 99 38.75 -19.54 15.50
C ASP A 99 37.83 -19.36 16.73
N LEU A 100 36.77 -18.55 16.60
CA LEU A 100 35.87 -18.20 17.71
C LEU A 100 35.16 -19.43 18.32
N TRP A 101 35.08 -20.52 17.56
CA TRP A 101 34.26 -21.68 17.88
C TRP A 101 35.06 -22.97 18.09
N GLN A 102 36.39 -22.94 17.95
CA GLN A 102 37.33 -24.05 18.23
C GLN A 102 36.90 -25.46 17.73
N ILE A 103 36.27 -25.58 16.54
CA ILE A 103 35.88 -26.89 15.99
C ILE A 103 36.71 -27.26 14.75
N PRO A 104 37.21 -28.51 14.62
CA PRO A 104 38.03 -28.95 13.50
C PRO A 104 37.21 -29.37 12.26
N TRP A 105 36.20 -28.59 11.84
CA TRP A 105 35.54 -28.87 10.55
C TRP A 105 36.50 -28.58 9.41
N SER A 106 36.44 -29.41 8.36
CA SER A 106 37.18 -29.14 7.12
C SER A 106 36.70 -27.84 6.48
N PRO A 107 37.62 -26.96 5.99
CA PRO A 107 37.25 -25.74 5.25
C PRO A 107 36.32 -26.01 4.06
N VAL A 108 36.40 -27.20 3.47
CA VAL A 108 35.56 -27.63 2.35
C VAL A 108 34.09 -27.73 2.78
N TYR A 109 33.82 -28.28 3.96
CA TYR A 109 32.46 -28.44 4.48
C TYR A 109 31.79 -27.07 4.72
N VAL A 110 32.53 -26.15 5.34
CA VAL A 110 32.06 -24.78 5.59
C VAL A 110 31.76 -24.05 4.28
N SER A 111 32.60 -24.24 3.27
CA SER A 111 32.44 -23.62 1.95
C SER A 111 31.19 -24.13 1.23
N ILE A 112 30.98 -25.46 1.21
CA ILE A 112 29.81 -26.09 0.58
C ILE A 112 28.52 -25.61 1.26
N ASN A 113 28.47 -25.65 2.60
CA ASN A 113 27.27 -25.24 3.34
C ASN A 113 26.97 -23.75 3.17
N THR A 114 28.00 -22.89 3.13
CA THR A 114 27.82 -21.45 2.86
C THR A 114 27.29 -21.22 1.46
N PHE A 115 27.83 -21.91 0.46
CA PHE A 115 27.37 -21.80 -0.92
C PHE A 115 25.91 -22.23 -1.08
N ILE A 116 25.53 -23.38 -0.51
CA ILE A 116 24.14 -23.86 -0.51
C ILE A 116 23.22 -22.85 0.17
N ARG A 117 23.60 -22.31 1.33
CA ARG A 117 22.79 -21.32 2.07
C ARG A 117 22.58 -20.03 1.28
N ILE A 118 23.64 -19.49 0.66
CA ILE A 118 23.53 -18.28 -0.18
C ILE A 118 22.59 -18.56 -1.36
N MET A 119 22.74 -19.71 -2.03
CA MET A 119 21.90 -20.10 -3.16
C MET A 119 20.41 -20.21 -2.76
N VAL A 120 20.12 -20.94 -1.66
CA VAL A 120 18.75 -21.12 -1.16
C VAL A 120 18.13 -19.81 -0.70
N LEU A 121 18.84 -19.01 0.10
CA LEU A 121 18.31 -17.74 0.61
C LEU A 121 18.10 -16.72 -0.52
N SER A 122 18.99 -16.70 -1.50
CA SER A 122 18.83 -15.84 -2.69
C SER A 122 17.64 -16.28 -3.53
N MET A 123 17.47 -17.59 -3.75
CA MET A 123 16.30 -18.14 -4.45
C MET A 123 15.00 -17.78 -3.73
N VAL A 124 14.95 -17.95 -2.40
CA VAL A 124 13.79 -17.56 -1.58
C VAL A 124 13.52 -16.06 -1.67
N ALA A 125 14.55 -15.22 -1.55
CA ALA A 125 14.40 -13.77 -1.68
C ALA A 125 13.82 -13.39 -3.05
N LEU A 126 14.32 -13.98 -4.14
CA LEU A 126 13.81 -13.74 -5.49
C LEU A 126 12.35 -14.19 -5.63
N LEU A 127 11.99 -15.39 -5.18
CA LEU A 127 10.61 -15.88 -5.24
C LEU A 127 9.65 -14.98 -4.46
N LEU A 128 10.02 -14.57 -3.25
CA LEU A 128 9.19 -13.68 -2.43
C LEU A 128 8.99 -12.32 -3.09
N THR A 129 10.03 -11.78 -3.72
CA THR A 129 9.92 -10.51 -4.44
C THR A 129 9.04 -10.64 -5.68
N GLN A 130 9.05 -11.78 -6.37
CA GLN A 130 8.16 -12.05 -7.50
C GLN A 130 6.70 -12.17 -7.04
N VAL A 131 6.43 -12.95 -5.98
CA VAL A 131 5.08 -13.10 -5.40
C VAL A 131 4.54 -11.74 -4.94
N SER A 132 5.38 -10.94 -4.29
CA SER A 132 4.99 -9.59 -3.83
C SER A 132 4.65 -8.67 -5.00
N ARG A 133 5.37 -8.78 -6.13
CA ARG A 133 5.06 -8.01 -7.36
C ARG A 133 3.75 -8.46 -8.01
N GLN A 134 3.50 -9.77 -8.07
CA GLN A 134 2.25 -10.30 -8.63
C GLN A 134 1.04 -9.82 -7.83
N LYS A 135 1.13 -9.87 -6.49
CA LYS A 135 0.07 -9.38 -5.61
C LYS A 135 -0.26 -7.92 -5.89
N ARG A 136 0.75 -7.06 -6.02
CA ARG A 136 0.55 -5.62 -6.31
C ARG A 136 -0.13 -5.37 -7.65
N LYS A 137 0.18 -6.15 -8.69
CA LYS A 137 -0.46 -6.03 -10.01
C LYS A 137 -1.95 -6.37 -9.94
N LEU A 138 -2.29 -7.49 -9.29
CA LEU A 138 -3.68 -7.90 -9.09
C LEU A 138 -4.45 -6.84 -8.28
N GLU A 139 -3.85 -6.31 -7.22
CA GLU A 139 -4.46 -5.22 -6.43
C GLU A 139 -4.69 -3.95 -7.28
N GLN A 140 -3.77 -3.61 -8.19
CA GLN A 140 -3.93 -2.47 -9.09
C GLN A 140 -5.03 -2.68 -10.12
N GLU A 141 -5.10 -3.86 -10.74
CA GLU A 141 -6.16 -4.22 -11.70
C GLU A 141 -7.54 -4.22 -11.03
N VAL A 142 -7.64 -4.79 -9.83
CA VAL A 142 -8.88 -4.73 -9.04
C VAL A 142 -9.22 -3.31 -8.62
N SER A 143 -8.23 -2.49 -8.22
CA SER A 143 -8.45 -1.07 -7.90
C SER A 143 -8.98 -0.29 -9.09
N THR A 144 -8.52 -0.58 -10.32
CA THR A 144 -9.05 0.08 -11.53
C THR A 144 -10.52 -0.24 -11.79
N LEU A 145 -11.00 -1.43 -11.39
CA LEU A 145 -12.43 -1.75 -11.44
C LEU A 145 -13.22 -1.04 -10.32
N HIS A 146 -12.61 -0.76 -9.18
CA HIS A 146 -13.23 -0.04 -8.06
C HIS A 146 -13.35 1.48 -8.28
N HIS A 147 -12.69 2.06 -9.29
CA HIS A 147 -12.82 3.48 -9.62
C HIS A 147 -14.07 3.82 -10.46
N LEU A 148 -14.85 2.81 -10.88
CA LEU A 148 -16.11 3.03 -11.59
C LEU A 148 -17.25 3.17 -10.57
N LEU A 149 -17.68 4.41 -10.34
CA LEU A 149 -18.86 4.71 -9.54
C LEU A 149 -20.11 4.31 -10.34
N PRO A 150 -20.92 3.35 -9.87
CA PRO A 150 -22.16 3.00 -10.55
C PRO A 150 -23.13 4.18 -10.48
N ILE A 151 -23.33 4.85 -11.62
CA ILE A 151 -24.29 5.94 -11.79
C ILE A 151 -25.58 5.43 -12.43
N CYS A 152 -26.73 5.95 -11.99
CA CYS A 152 -27.99 5.70 -12.67
C CYS A 152 -27.98 6.45 -14.01
N SER A 153 -28.22 5.75 -15.12
CA SER A 153 -28.28 6.35 -16.45
C SER A 153 -29.41 7.38 -16.61
N HIS A 154 -30.47 7.30 -15.79
CA HIS A 154 -31.61 8.19 -15.87
C HIS A 154 -31.48 9.41 -14.96
N CYS A 155 -31.24 9.20 -13.66
CA CYS A 155 -31.26 10.28 -12.66
C CYS A 155 -29.87 10.69 -12.15
N LYS A 156 -28.79 10.08 -12.65
CA LYS A 156 -27.38 10.36 -12.29
C LYS A 156 -27.01 10.19 -10.81
N LYS A 157 -27.89 9.59 -9.99
CA LYS A 157 -27.57 9.20 -8.61
C LYS A 157 -26.47 8.14 -8.60
N ILE A 158 -25.63 8.17 -7.57
CA ILE A 158 -24.59 7.17 -7.32
C ILE A 158 -25.16 6.07 -6.42
N ARG A 159 -24.84 4.81 -6.73
CA ARG A 159 -25.18 3.65 -5.90
C ARG A 159 -24.02 3.28 -4.97
N ASN A 160 -24.33 3.15 -3.69
CA ASN A 160 -23.42 2.64 -2.67
C ASN A 160 -23.38 1.08 -2.69
N PRO A 161 -22.29 0.43 -2.24
CA PRO A 161 -22.27 -1.00 -1.89
C PRO A 161 -23.51 -1.55 -1.18
N ASN A 162 -24.15 -0.76 -0.30
CA ASN A 162 -25.39 -1.14 0.40
C ASN A 162 -26.67 -1.05 -0.46
N ASN A 163 -26.52 -0.90 -1.78
CA ASN A 163 -27.60 -0.78 -2.76
C ASN A 163 -28.51 0.45 -2.55
N THR A 164 -28.04 1.44 -1.79
CA THR A 164 -28.71 2.73 -1.57
C THR A 164 -28.23 3.78 -2.57
N TRP A 165 -29.10 4.73 -2.92
CA TRP A 165 -28.88 5.72 -3.98
C TRP A 165 -28.85 7.13 -3.43
N PHE A 166 -27.82 7.89 -3.79
CA PHE A 166 -27.61 9.26 -3.31
C PHE A 166 -27.31 10.23 -4.45
N PRO A 167 -27.59 11.54 -4.29
CA PRO A 167 -27.19 12.57 -5.24
C PRO A 167 -25.67 12.58 -5.46
N LEU A 168 -25.24 12.95 -6.66
CA LEU A 168 -23.82 13.05 -7.03
C LEU A 168 -23.10 14.11 -6.19
N GLU A 169 -23.79 15.22 -5.94
CA GLU A 169 -23.31 16.38 -5.22
C GLU A 169 -22.89 16.00 -3.80
N GLN A 170 -23.74 15.21 -3.13
CA GLN A 170 -23.48 14.69 -1.80
C GLN A 170 -22.18 13.86 -1.78
N TYR A 171 -22.03 12.94 -2.73
CA TYR A 171 -20.83 12.12 -2.83
C TYR A 171 -19.55 12.95 -3.04
N ILE A 172 -19.60 13.98 -3.89
CA ILE A 172 -18.43 14.86 -4.15
C ILE A 172 -18.06 15.66 -2.91
N THR A 173 -19.05 16.25 -2.23
CA THR A 173 -18.82 17.03 -1.01
C THR A 173 -18.25 16.17 0.12
N GLU A 174 -18.77 14.96 0.32
CA GLU A 174 -18.28 14.02 1.34
C GLU A 174 -16.84 13.54 1.05
N GLN A 175 -16.52 13.22 -0.21
CA GLN A 175 -15.20 12.68 -0.57
C GLN A 175 -14.09 13.74 -0.63
N THR A 176 -14.41 14.96 -1.06
CA THR A 176 -13.41 16.01 -1.28
C THR A 176 -13.40 17.08 -0.19
N GLY A 177 -14.43 17.13 0.66
CA GLY A 177 -14.65 18.23 1.60
C GLY A 177 -14.99 19.56 0.93
N SER A 178 -15.25 19.56 -0.38
CA SER A 178 -15.53 20.79 -1.15
C SER A 178 -16.99 21.20 -1.06
N GLN A 179 -17.24 22.50 -0.95
CA GLN A 179 -18.59 23.07 -1.10
C GLN A 179 -18.90 23.25 -2.59
N LEU A 180 -20.04 22.73 -3.03
CA LEU A 180 -20.50 22.88 -4.40
C LEU A 180 -21.38 24.14 -4.51
N THR A 181 -21.05 25.00 -5.45
CA THR A 181 -21.88 26.15 -5.85
C THR A 181 -22.62 25.83 -7.13
N HIS A 182 -23.83 26.38 -7.28
CA HIS A 182 -24.61 26.22 -8.50
C HIS A 182 -24.32 27.41 -9.43
N SER A 183 -23.76 27.13 -10.60
CA SER A 183 -23.61 28.10 -11.69
C SER A 183 -24.30 27.57 -12.95
N ILE A 184 -24.74 28.48 -13.81
CA ILE A 184 -25.30 28.13 -15.12
C ILE A 184 -24.22 28.34 -16.18
N CYS A 185 -24.01 27.38 -17.07
CA CYS A 185 -23.07 27.56 -18.17
C CYS A 185 -23.67 28.51 -19.23
N PRO A 186 -22.83 29.23 -20.01
CA PRO A 186 -23.31 30.17 -21.03
C PRO A 186 -24.21 29.54 -22.10
N GLU A 187 -24.06 28.23 -22.35
CA GLU A 187 -24.89 27.50 -23.29
C GLU A 187 -26.32 27.32 -22.74
N CYS A 188 -26.46 26.84 -21.50
CA CYS A 188 -27.76 26.71 -20.85
C CYS A 188 -28.42 28.08 -20.65
N ALA A 189 -27.64 29.11 -20.32
CA ALA A 189 -28.17 30.47 -20.15
C ALA A 189 -28.78 31.01 -21.47
N ARG A 190 -28.13 30.80 -22.62
CA ARG A 190 -28.70 31.17 -23.93
C ARG A 190 -29.98 30.43 -24.29
N ILE A 191 -30.14 29.18 -23.83
CA ILE A 191 -31.32 28.36 -24.14
C ILE A 191 -32.50 28.70 -23.24
N PHE A 192 -32.26 28.84 -21.93
CA PHE A 192 -33.32 29.00 -20.94
C PHE A 192 -33.59 30.45 -20.52
N TYR A 193 -32.64 31.35 -20.80
CA TYR A 193 -32.70 32.76 -20.45
C TYR A 193 -32.26 33.63 -21.63
N SER A 194 -32.61 33.25 -22.87
CA SER A 194 -32.28 33.98 -24.11
C SER A 194 -32.52 35.47 -23.99
N ASP A 195 -33.69 35.83 -23.45
CA ASP A 195 -34.20 37.20 -23.41
C ASP A 195 -33.34 38.10 -22.51
N ILE A 196 -32.82 37.54 -21.40
CA ILE A 196 -31.93 38.23 -20.47
C ILE A 196 -30.48 38.22 -21.00
N PHE A 197 -30.11 37.17 -21.72
CA PHE A 197 -28.75 37.01 -22.23
C PHE A 197 -28.45 37.99 -23.39
N GLU A 198 -29.46 38.30 -24.22
CA GLU A 198 -29.35 39.29 -25.29
C GLU A 198 -29.18 40.71 -24.73
N GLU A 199 -29.99 41.12 -23.74
CA GLU A 199 -29.87 42.44 -23.08
C GLU A 199 -28.49 42.68 -22.45
N VAL A 200 -27.97 41.69 -21.70
CA VAL A 200 -26.65 41.80 -21.05
C VAL A 200 -25.50 41.82 -22.07
N SER A 201 -25.69 41.21 -23.24
CA SER A 201 -24.68 41.22 -24.32
C SER A 201 -24.61 42.56 -25.07
N ASP A 202 -25.71 43.31 -25.11
CA ASP A 202 -25.79 44.62 -25.76
C ASP A 202 -25.30 45.77 -24.86
N GLU A 203 -25.51 45.70 -23.54
CA GLU A 203 -24.99 46.68 -22.58
C GLU A 203 -23.45 46.59 -22.44
N GLY A 204 -22.87 45.39 -22.52
CA GLY A 204 -21.41 45.19 -22.47
C GLY A 204 -20.64 45.69 -23.69
N LYS A 205 -21.34 46.19 -24.72
CA LYS A 205 -20.77 46.72 -25.97
C LYS A 205 -20.71 48.26 -26.01
N GLN A 206 -21.29 48.94 -25.01
CA GLN A 206 -21.36 50.40 -24.92
C GLN A 206 -20.32 51.02 -23.97
N ILE A 207 -19.33 50.26 -23.51
CA ILE A 207 -18.19 50.73 -22.69
C ILE A 207 -16.89 50.57 -23.48
#